data_AF-A0A497JHK3-F1
#
_entry.id   AF-A0A497JHK3-F1
#
_cell.length_a   1.000
_cell.length_b   1.000
_cell.length_c   1.000
_cell.angle_alpha   90.00
_cell.angle_beta   90.00
_cell.angle_gamma   90.00
#
_symmetry.space_group_name_H-M   'P 1'
#
loop_
_entity.id
_entity.type
_entity.pdbx_description
1 polymer ?
#
loop_
_entity_poly.entity_id
_entity_poly.type
_entity_poly.pdbx_seq_one_letter_code
_entity_poly.pdbx_strand_id
1 'polypeptide(L)'
;MAFYGVLIARGVKTGKTYSVDMYFSDTANEDVRFDAGAGASSTSPNFKVFPEPVVIEDIALQSGATNTTKMRLVVNGTPQADVFRYSVHLETLNNRPKLNIGIKEGSMLSFLQLA
;
A
#
# COMPACT_ATOMS: atom_id res chain seq x y z
N MET A 1 0.42 8.68 16.81
CA MET A 1 -0.51 9.24 15.80
C MET A 1 -0.54 8.29 14.62
N ALA A 2 -1.70 7.75 14.25
CA ALA A 2 -1.80 6.88 13.08
C ALA A 2 -2.28 7.69 11.87
N PHE A 3 -2.01 7.19 10.68
CA PHE A 3 -2.55 7.74 9.44
C PHE A 3 -3.04 6.63 8.52
N TYR A 4 -3.94 6.98 7.63
CA TYR A 4 -4.63 6.04 6.75
C TYR A 4 -4.27 6.28 5.30
N GLY A 5 -4.43 5.26 4.48
CA GLY A 5 -4.26 5.35 3.05
C GLY A 5 -5.09 4.30 2.33
N VAL A 6 -5.16 4.42 1.01
CA VAL A 6 -5.87 3.46 0.17
C VAL A 6 -4.95 3.00 -0.95
N LEU A 7 -4.92 1.70 -1.16
CA LEU A 7 -4.28 1.08 -2.32
C LEU A 7 -5.35 0.75 -3.36
N ILE A 8 -5.10 1.15 -4.60
CA ILE A 8 -5.94 0.84 -5.75
C ILE A 8 -5.18 -0.16 -6.63
N ALA A 9 -5.76 -1.34 -6.81
CA ALA A 9 -5.25 -2.35 -7.71
C ALA A 9 -6.34 -2.82 -8.69
N ARG A 10 -5.94 -3.27 -9.86
CA ARG A 10 -6.83 -3.79 -10.91
C ARG A 10 -6.54 -5.26 -11.17
N GLY A 11 -7.56 -6.10 -11.08
CA GLY A 11 -7.51 -7.51 -11.47
C GLY A 11 -7.20 -7.66 -12.95
N VAL A 12 -6.19 -8.47 -13.27
CA VAL A 12 -5.78 -8.72 -14.66
C VAL A 12 -6.78 -9.61 -15.38
N LYS A 13 -7.41 -10.57 -14.68
CA LYS A 13 -8.36 -11.51 -15.30
C LYS A 13 -9.76 -10.90 -15.37
N THR A 14 -10.19 -10.25 -14.29
CA THR A 14 -11.58 -9.77 -14.17
C THR A 14 -11.76 -8.30 -14.52
N GLY A 15 -10.67 -7.51 -14.54
CA GLY A 15 -10.75 -6.04 -14.61
C GLY A 15 -11.30 -5.38 -13.34
N LYS A 16 -11.62 -6.16 -12.30
CA LYS A 16 -12.17 -5.65 -11.03
C LYS A 16 -11.19 -4.69 -10.37
N THR A 17 -11.70 -3.57 -9.90
CA THR A 17 -10.93 -2.66 -9.04
C THR A 17 -11.01 -3.16 -7.59
N TYR A 18 -9.84 -3.35 -6.99
CA TYR A 18 -9.66 -3.60 -5.57
C TYR A 18 -9.22 -2.29 -4.93
N SER A 19 -10.08 -1.73 -4.08
CA SER A 19 -9.74 -0.62 -3.21
C SER A 19 -9.53 -1.19 -1.81
N VAL A 20 -8.32 -1.03 -1.27
CA VAL A 20 -7.91 -1.65 0.00
C VAL A 20 -7.45 -0.54 0.94
N ASP A 21 -8.16 -0.41 2.06
CA ASP A 21 -7.78 0.53 3.12
C ASP A 21 -6.52 0.05 3.84
N MET A 22 -5.70 0.99 4.28
CA MET A 22 -4.38 0.78 4.86
C MET A 22 -4.19 1.64 6.11
N TYR A 23 -3.53 1.06 7.09
CA TYR A 23 -3.18 1.70 8.35
C TYR A 23 -1.66 1.78 8.49
N PHE A 24 -1.17 2.95 8.88
CA PHE A 24 0.23 3.24 9.10
C PHE A 24 0.46 3.68 10.55
N SER A 25 1.47 3.11 11.19
CA SER A 25 1.95 3.59 12.49
C SER A 25 2.80 4.84 12.34
N ASP A 26 2.97 5.62 13.41
CA ASP A 26 3.97 6.69 13.51
C ASP A 26 5.39 6.17 13.80
N THR A 27 5.67 4.91 13.52
CA THR A 27 6.95 4.28 13.84
C THR A 27 7.63 3.82 12.54
N ALA A 28 8.89 4.21 12.36
CA ALA A 28 9.70 3.72 11.25
C ALA A 28 10.08 2.24 11.45
N ASN A 29 10.31 1.54 10.34
CA ASN A 29 10.61 0.11 10.27
C ASN A 29 9.48 -0.82 10.73
N GLU A 30 8.25 -0.33 10.74
CA GLU A 30 7.05 -1.12 10.95
C GLU A 30 6.37 -1.47 9.62
N ASP A 31 5.68 -2.60 9.58
CA ASP A 31 4.87 -2.96 8.41
C ASP A 31 3.53 -2.19 8.38
N VAL A 32 3.10 -1.84 7.18
CA VAL A 32 1.77 -1.30 6.90
C VAL A 32 0.71 -2.39 7.12
N ARG A 33 -0.42 -2.03 7.74
CA ARG A 33 -1.55 -2.95 7.95
C ARG A 33 -2.63 -2.74 6.90
N PHE A 34 -3.30 -3.81 6.49
CA PHE A 34 -4.31 -3.81 5.44
C PHE A 34 -5.68 -4.23 5.94
N ASP A 35 -6.72 -3.67 5.34
CA ASP A 35 -8.09 -4.05 5.66
C ASP A 35 -8.41 -5.52 5.32
N ALA A 36 -9.14 -6.14 6.25
CA ALA A 36 -9.66 -7.50 6.22
C ALA A 36 -11.21 -7.57 6.25
N GLY A 37 -11.91 -6.43 6.17
CA GLY A 37 -13.36 -6.35 5.99
C GLY A 37 -14.09 -5.28 6.82
N ALA A 38 -13.40 -4.55 7.69
CA ALA A 38 -14.00 -3.57 8.61
C ALA A 38 -13.25 -2.23 8.67
N GLY A 39 -12.29 -2.02 7.76
CA GLY A 39 -11.30 -0.96 7.81
C GLY A 39 -9.95 -1.46 8.35
N ALA A 40 -8.89 -0.75 7.97
CA ALA A 40 -7.55 -1.03 8.46
C ALA A 40 -7.35 -0.50 9.88
N SER A 41 -6.58 -1.23 10.69
CA SER A 41 -6.28 -0.89 12.08
C SER A 41 -4.90 -1.41 12.48
N SER A 42 -4.44 -1.04 13.67
CA SER A 42 -3.18 -1.53 14.24
C SER A 42 -3.12 -3.06 14.41
N THR A 43 -4.27 -3.71 14.54
CA THR A 43 -4.38 -5.18 14.69
C THR A 43 -4.65 -5.90 13.37
N SER A 44 -4.87 -5.17 12.28
CA SER A 44 -5.14 -5.78 10.98
C SER A 44 -3.90 -6.51 10.42
N PRO A 45 -4.06 -7.45 9.47
CA PRO A 45 -2.95 -8.14 8.86
C PRO A 45 -1.92 -7.19 8.25
N ASN A 46 -0.64 -7.53 8.33
CA ASN A 46 0.46 -6.76 7.73
C ASN A 46 0.75 -7.13 6.26
N PHE A 47 -0.13 -7.93 5.65
CA PHE A 47 -0.04 -8.30 4.25
C PHE A 47 -1.41 -8.39 3.60
N LYS A 48 -1.42 -8.35 2.27
CA LYS A 48 -2.59 -8.58 1.43
C LYS A 48 -2.29 -9.67 0.41
N VAL A 49 -3.21 -10.61 0.24
CA VAL A 49 -3.21 -11.57 -0.87
C VAL A 49 -4.42 -11.27 -1.74
N PHE A 50 -4.20 -11.07 -3.03
CA PHE A 50 -5.29 -10.89 -3.98
C PHE A 50 -5.76 -12.24 -4.52
N PRO A 51 -7.07 -12.39 -4.81
CA PRO A 51 -7.64 -13.64 -5.32
C PRO A 51 -7.29 -13.92 -6.80
N GLU A 52 -6.61 -12.99 -7.46
CA GLU A 52 -6.16 -13.08 -8.84
C GLU A 52 -4.87 -12.25 -9.02
N PRO A 53 -4.16 -12.34 -10.16
CA PRO A 53 -3.08 -11.42 -10.46
C PRO A 53 -3.62 -10.00 -10.59
N VAL A 54 -2.92 -9.02 -10.03
CA VAL A 54 -3.34 -7.62 -10.05
C VAL A 54 -2.22 -6.70 -10.51
N VAL A 55 -2.58 -5.49 -10.96
CA VAL A 55 -1.67 -4.37 -11.18
C VAL A 55 -2.03 -3.27 -10.18
N ILE A 56 -1.07 -2.83 -9.38
CA ILE A 56 -1.24 -1.66 -8.50
C ILE A 56 -1.24 -0.42 -9.39
N GLU A 57 -2.34 0.33 -9.37
CA GLU A 57 -2.52 1.53 -10.19
C GLU A 57 -2.15 2.80 -9.40
N ASP A 58 -2.55 2.89 -8.12
CA ASP A 58 -2.26 4.04 -7.26
C ASP A 58 -2.20 3.63 -5.79
N ILE A 59 -1.51 4.46 -5.00
CA ILE A 59 -1.50 4.43 -3.55
C ILE A 59 -1.71 5.88 -3.10
N ALA A 60 -2.75 6.15 -2.31
CA ALA A 60 -2.99 7.46 -1.73
C ALA A 60 -2.84 7.36 -0.21
N LEU A 61 -2.21 8.37 0.41
CA LEU A 61 -2.03 8.41 1.85
C LEU A 61 -2.44 9.77 2.40
N GLN A 62 -3.00 9.77 3.61
CA GLN A 62 -3.22 10.98 4.38
C GLN A 62 -1.87 11.64 4.71
N SER A 63 -1.81 12.97 4.54
CA SER A 63 -0.62 13.76 4.84
C SER A 63 -0.39 13.93 6.35
N GLY A 64 0.84 14.26 6.76
CA GLY A 64 1.15 14.62 8.14
C GLY A 64 1.88 13.57 8.97
N ALA A 65 2.40 12.50 8.35
CA ALA A 65 3.30 11.57 9.02
C ALA A 65 4.63 12.26 9.40
N THR A 66 4.93 12.34 10.69
CA THR A 66 6.12 13.05 11.20
C THR A 66 7.40 12.21 11.12
N ASN A 67 7.26 10.89 11.24
CA ASN A 67 8.39 9.97 11.47
C ASN A 67 8.68 9.03 10.29
N THR A 68 7.72 8.88 9.38
CA THR A 68 7.84 8.00 8.21
C THR A 68 7.54 8.82 6.98
N THR A 69 8.46 8.80 6.01
CA THR A 69 8.35 9.62 4.79
C THR A 69 8.26 8.78 3.52
N LYS A 70 8.55 7.48 3.64
CA LYS A 70 8.63 6.55 2.51
C LYS A 70 8.16 5.18 2.93
N MET A 71 7.77 4.38 1.95
CA MET A 71 7.47 2.96 2.09
C MET A 71 8.18 2.17 1.00
N ARG A 72 8.64 0.97 1.33
CA ARG A 72 9.19 0.01 0.36
C ARG A 72 8.21 -1.12 0.14
N LEU A 73 8.01 -1.48 -1.13
CA LEU A 73 7.25 -2.67 -1.48
C LEU A 73 8.00 -3.93 -1.04
N VAL A 74 7.27 -4.85 -0.42
CA VAL A 74 7.77 -6.17 -0.05
C VAL A 74 6.82 -7.21 -0.66
N VAL A 75 7.38 -8.21 -1.35
CA VAL A 75 6.60 -9.29 -1.99
C VAL A 75 7.13 -10.61 -1.50
N ASN A 76 6.27 -11.44 -0.90
CA ASN A 76 6.64 -12.73 -0.30
C ASN A 76 7.85 -12.60 0.66
N GLY A 77 7.87 -11.54 1.47
CA GLY A 77 8.96 -11.25 2.40
C GLY A 77 10.25 -10.71 1.77
N THR A 78 10.31 -10.56 0.43
CA THR A 78 11.46 -9.98 -0.27
C THR A 78 11.23 -8.51 -0.56
N PRO A 79 12.04 -7.60 0.02
CA PRO A 79 11.98 -6.18 -0.31
C PRO A 79 12.32 -5.93 -1.79
N GLN A 80 11.50 -5.13 -2.45
CA GLN A 80 11.71 -4.70 -3.83
C GLN A 80 12.57 -3.43 -3.87
N ALA A 81 13.12 -3.14 -5.05
CA ALA A 81 13.93 -1.94 -5.24
C ALA A 81 13.10 -0.63 -5.15
N ASP A 82 11.82 -0.71 -5.48
CA ASP A 82 10.91 0.43 -5.53
C ASP A 82 10.59 0.98 -4.12
N VAL A 83 10.74 2.30 -3.96
CA VAL A 83 10.41 3.05 -2.75
C VAL A 83 9.46 4.18 -3.11
N PHE A 84 8.30 4.22 -2.47
CA PHE A 84 7.29 5.25 -2.66
C PHE A 84 7.45 6.31 -1.57
N ARG A 85 7.52 7.58 -1.97
CA ARG A 85 7.51 8.69 -1.02
C ARG A 85 6.08 9.09 -0.75
N TYR A 86 5.71 9.25 0.52
CA TYR A 86 4.36 9.67 0.91
C TYR A 86 3.99 11.02 0.30
N SER A 87 4.98 11.93 0.18
CA SER A 87 4.79 13.26 -0.38
C SER A 87 4.45 13.30 -1.87
N VAL A 88 4.75 12.24 -2.64
CA VAL A 88 4.43 12.19 -4.07
C VAL A 88 2.96 11.79 -4.30
N HIS A 89 2.30 11.24 -3.27
CA HIS A 89 0.90 10.84 -3.29
C HIS A 89 0.01 11.71 -2.40
N LEU A 90 0.42 12.97 -2.19
CA LEU A 90 -0.35 14.01 -1.52
C LEU A 90 -1.60 14.42 -2.31
N GLU A 91 -2.59 14.95 -1.61
CA GLU A 91 -3.91 15.40 -2.11
C GLU A 91 -3.86 16.40 -3.29
N THR A 92 -2.68 16.88 -3.70
CA THR A 92 -2.48 17.98 -4.65
C THR A 92 -2.09 17.55 -6.07
N LEU A 93 -1.81 16.26 -6.32
CA LEU A 93 -1.46 15.76 -7.65
C LEU A 93 -2.69 15.16 -8.35
N ASN A 94 -3.36 15.98 -9.18
CA ASN A 94 -4.57 15.61 -9.93
C ASN A 94 -4.35 14.55 -11.03
N ASN A 95 -3.11 14.33 -11.47
CA ASN A 95 -2.81 13.36 -12.52
C ASN A 95 -1.52 12.60 -12.19
N ARG A 96 -1.63 11.59 -11.33
CA ARG A 96 -0.49 10.78 -10.87
C ARG A 96 -0.11 9.75 -11.94
N PRO A 97 1.19 9.54 -12.23
CA PRO A 97 1.62 8.40 -13.03
C PRO A 97 1.14 7.11 -12.36
N LYS A 98 0.55 6.20 -13.14
CA LYS A 98 0.19 4.88 -12.64
C LYS A 98 1.44 4.14 -12.20
N LEU A 99 1.40 3.52 -11.02
CA LEU A 99 2.52 2.73 -10.52
C LEU A 99 2.80 1.54 -11.44
N ASN A 100 1.76 0.92 -12.01
CA ASN A 100 1.84 -0.21 -12.94
C ASN A 100 2.67 -1.39 -12.41
N ILE A 101 2.58 -1.65 -11.11
CA ILE A 101 3.32 -2.73 -10.46
C ILE A 101 2.49 -4.00 -10.48
N GLY A 102 2.98 -5.03 -11.17
CA GLY A 102 2.33 -6.33 -11.25
C GLY A 102 2.58 -7.18 -10.01
N ILE A 103 1.50 -7.70 -9.42
CA ILE A 103 1.52 -8.66 -8.31
C ILE A 103 0.91 -9.97 -8.80
N LYS A 104 1.66 -11.07 -8.63
CA LYS A 104 1.18 -12.41 -9.01
C LYS A 104 0.10 -12.89 -8.04
N GLU A 105 -0.83 -13.68 -8.55
CA GLU A 105 -1.83 -14.38 -7.73
C GLU A 105 -1.15 -15.18 -6.60
N GLY A 106 -1.76 -15.16 -5.42
CA GLY A 106 -1.24 -15.86 -4.24
C GLY A 106 0.00 -15.23 -3.60
N SER A 107 0.56 -14.15 -4.16
CA SER A 107 1.69 -13.45 -3.53
C SER A 107 1.22 -12.62 -2.34
N MET A 108 2.01 -12.64 -1.27
CA MET A 108 1.85 -11.75 -0.12
C MET A 108 2.46 -10.39 -0.44
N LEU A 109 1.58 -9.40 -0.63
CA LEU A 109 1.94 -8.00 -0.74
C LEU A 109 2.05 -7.39 0.66
N SER A 110 3.16 -6.73 0.99
CA SER A 110 3.28 -5.88 2.16
C SER A 110 4.08 -4.62 1.86
N PHE A 111 4.12 -3.68 2.80
CA PHE A 111 4.94 -2.49 2.72
C PHE A 111 5.67 -2.25 4.03
N LEU A 112 6.96 -1.96 3.93
CA LEU A 112 7.79 -1.57 5.07
C LEU A 112 7.89 -0.04 5.14
N GLN A 113 7.59 0.54 6.29
CA GLN A 113 7.73 1.97 6.52
C GLN A 113 9.19 2.36 6.76
N LEU A 114 9.65 3.42 6.11
CA LEU A 114 11.00 3.93 6.21
C LEU A 114 11.00 5.37 6.73
N ALA A 115 12.04 5.72 7.50
CA ALA A 115 12.31 7.09 7.95
C ALA A 115 12.59 8.04 6.76
#